data_AF-A0AAV8D5G8-F1
#
_entry.id   AF-A0AAV8D5G8-F1
#
_cell.length_a   1.000
_cell.length_b   1.000
_cell.length_c   1.000
_cell.angle_alpha   90.00
_cell.angle_beta   90.00
_cell.angle_gamma   90.00
#
_symmetry.space_group_name_H-M   'P 1'
#
loop_
_entity.id
_entity.type
_entity.pdbx_description
1 polymer ?
#
loop_
_entity_poly.entity_id
_entity_poly.type
_entity_poly.pdbx_seq_one_letter_code
_entity_poly.pdbx_strand_id
1 'polypeptide(L)'
;METLNNSIPSNTKKVQNPFKYINQPCSLNSYIIHSQTNQQSPLKTITKEDQKMAETNPALGPDLDSPYGGAGNQLAQFGAGCFWSVELAFQRVEGVVKTEVGYTQGHFRNPTYKDVCSGQTGHSEVVRVHFDPAVCSYSTLLAVFWGKHDPTTVNRQGNDVGTQYRSGIYYYNEAQAKLAKESLEEKQKEITAKIVTEILPARKFYVAEEYHQQYLEKGGRNGNKQSARKGCNDPIRCYG
;
A
#
# COMPACT_ATOMS: atom_id res chain seq x y z
N MET A 1 -59.09 21.76 44.67
CA MET A 1 -58.76 20.34 44.90
C MET A 1 -57.56 20.04 44.03
N GLU A 2 -56.38 20.44 44.51
CA GLU A 2 -55.50 19.58 45.32
C GLU A 2 -54.92 18.45 44.46
N THR A 3 -53.69 18.64 43.96
CA THR A 3 -52.44 18.02 44.47
C THR A 3 -52.29 16.57 44.02
N LEU A 4 -51.14 15.97 43.71
CA LEU A 4 -49.71 16.28 43.72
C LEU A 4 -49.08 15.00 43.05
N ASN A 5 -48.01 15.12 42.25
CA ASN A 5 -46.64 14.66 42.57
C ASN A 5 -46.55 13.19 43.05
N ASN A 6 -45.61 12.34 42.66
CA ASN A 6 -44.23 12.46 42.19
C ASN A 6 -43.84 11.01 41.79
N SER A 7 -42.85 10.73 40.94
CA SER A 7 -41.46 10.68 41.39
C SER A 7 -40.49 10.46 40.23
N ILE A 8 -39.52 11.36 40.15
CA ILE A 8 -38.18 11.16 39.56
C ILE A 8 -37.27 10.65 40.69
N PRO A 9 -36.17 9.90 40.44
CA PRO A 9 -34.83 10.53 40.34
C PRO A 9 -34.03 10.01 39.12
N SER A 10 -33.36 10.88 38.33
CA SER A 10 -31.97 11.38 38.48
C SER A 10 -30.92 10.26 38.23
N ASN A 11 -29.78 10.45 37.58
CA ASN A 11 -28.90 11.62 37.53
C ASN A 11 -27.73 11.38 36.53
N THR A 12 -27.25 12.46 35.89
CA THR A 12 -25.84 12.72 35.49
C THR A 12 -25.17 11.83 34.41
N LYS A 13 -24.19 12.26 33.58
CA LYS A 13 -23.20 13.35 33.59
C LYS A 13 -22.92 13.87 32.16
N LYS A 14 -22.59 15.15 32.05
CA LYS A 14 -21.83 15.73 30.93
C LYS A 14 -20.45 15.06 30.82
N VAL A 15 -19.99 14.76 29.61
CA VAL A 15 -18.55 14.70 29.30
C VAL A 15 -18.30 15.37 27.95
N GLN A 16 -17.29 16.23 27.97
CA GLN A 16 -16.80 17.07 26.88
C GLN A 16 -16.23 16.22 25.74
N ASN A 17 -16.34 16.72 24.51
CA ASN A 17 -15.54 16.26 23.38
C ASN A 17 -14.34 17.22 23.23
N PRO A 18 -13.09 16.80 23.53
CA PRO A 18 -11.93 17.66 23.43
C PRO A 18 -11.20 17.49 22.08
N PHE A 19 -10.65 18.61 21.58
CA PHE A 19 -9.80 18.79 20.37
C PHE A 19 -10.58 18.73 19.04
N LYS A 20 -10.96 19.82 18.35
CA LYS A 20 -10.41 21.18 18.18
C LYS A 20 -8.91 21.20 17.88
N TYR A 21 -8.56 21.27 16.59
CA TYR A 21 -7.41 22.02 16.12
C TYR A 21 -7.65 22.57 14.69
N ILE A 22 -7.46 23.90 14.60
CA ILE A 22 -7.16 24.77 13.44
C ILE A 22 -8.11 24.88 12.23
N ASN A 23 -8.98 25.90 12.29
CA ASN A 23 -9.35 26.74 11.15
C ASN A 23 -8.75 28.14 11.37
N GLN A 24 -7.87 28.59 10.48
CA GLN A 24 -7.58 30.02 10.27
C GLN A 24 -7.44 30.31 8.76
N PRO A 25 -7.82 31.52 8.31
CA PRO A 25 -7.91 31.87 6.90
C PRO A 25 -6.54 32.25 6.31
N CYS A 26 -6.25 31.78 5.09
CA CYS A 26 -5.08 32.22 4.33
C CYS A 26 -5.31 33.65 3.80
N SER A 27 -4.50 34.60 4.27
CA SER A 27 -4.34 35.91 3.65
C SER A 27 -3.36 35.83 2.49
N LEU A 28 -3.74 36.45 1.39
CA LEU A 28 -2.93 36.72 0.19
C LEU A 28 -1.57 37.32 0.54
N ASN A 29 -0.52 36.76 -0.04
CA ASN A 29 0.65 37.55 -0.41
C ASN A 29 1.22 37.03 -1.75
N SER A 30 1.30 37.96 -2.69
CA SER A 30 1.86 37.83 -4.02
C SER A 30 3.36 37.56 -3.98
N TYR A 31 3.85 36.54 -4.68
CA TYR A 31 5.25 36.49 -5.11
C TYR A 31 5.40 35.86 -6.51
N ILE A 32 5.84 36.72 -7.42
CA ILE A 32 6.68 36.59 -8.61
C ILE A 32 7.00 35.16 -9.09
N ILE A 33 6.61 34.87 -10.33
CA ILE A 33 7.03 33.73 -11.14
C ILE A 33 8.51 33.88 -11.49
N HIS A 34 9.32 32.93 -11.04
CA HIS A 34 10.62 32.64 -11.64
C HIS A 34 10.61 31.21 -12.17
N SER A 35 10.73 31.12 -13.49
CA SER A 35 10.96 29.91 -14.26
C SER A 35 12.23 29.21 -13.81
N GLN A 36 12.12 28.00 -13.27
CA GLN A 36 13.24 27.08 -13.13
C GLN A 36 12.85 25.71 -13.66
N THR A 37 13.33 25.48 -14.88
CA THR A 37 13.89 24.22 -15.39
C THR A 37 13.28 22.92 -14.89
N ASN A 38 12.55 22.27 -15.79
CA ASN A 38 12.29 20.84 -15.84
C ASN A 38 13.60 20.06 -15.64
N GLN A 39 13.88 19.61 -14.42
CA GLN A 39 14.88 18.57 -14.18
C GLN A 39 14.15 17.23 -14.12
N GLN A 40 14.09 16.60 -15.30
CA GLN A 40 13.79 15.18 -15.41
C GLN A 40 14.84 14.43 -14.57
N SER A 41 14.42 13.88 -13.43
CA SER A 41 15.26 13.00 -12.62
C SER A 41 15.59 11.75 -13.46
N PRO A 42 16.87 11.30 -13.47
CA PRO A 42 17.25 10.20 -14.34
C PRO A 42 16.56 8.92 -13.87
N LEU A 43 15.91 8.21 -14.80
CA LEU A 43 15.58 6.81 -14.61
C LEU A 43 16.84 6.08 -14.12
N LYS A 44 16.68 5.16 -13.17
CA LYS A 44 17.76 4.35 -12.64
C LYS A 44 18.43 3.61 -13.82
N THR A 45 19.70 3.92 -14.10
CA THR A 45 20.47 3.20 -15.12
C THR A 45 20.63 1.76 -14.65
N ILE A 46 20.02 0.82 -15.38
CA ILE A 46 20.14 -0.62 -15.13
C ILE A 46 21.63 -0.97 -15.04
N THR A 47 22.06 -1.57 -13.94
CA THR A 47 23.48 -1.94 -13.79
C THR A 47 23.82 -3.11 -14.72
N LYS A 48 25.10 -3.26 -15.08
CA LYS A 48 25.56 -4.43 -15.89
C LYS A 48 25.26 -5.76 -15.18
N GLU A 49 25.21 -5.76 -13.86
CA GLU A 49 24.89 -6.93 -13.04
C GLU A 49 23.39 -7.25 -13.10
N ASP A 50 22.51 -6.24 -13.03
CA ASP A 50 21.06 -6.41 -13.22
C ASP A 50 20.73 -6.93 -14.63
N GLN A 51 21.45 -6.45 -15.65
CA GLN A 51 21.31 -6.94 -17.04
C GLN A 51 21.70 -8.41 -17.16
N LYS A 52 22.87 -8.80 -16.63
CA LYS A 52 23.35 -10.19 -16.65
C LYS A 52 22.44 -11.14 -15.86
N MET A 53 21.88 -10.69 -14.74
CA MET A 53 20.90 -11.46 -13.96
C MET A 53 19.58 -11.62 -14.71
N ALA A 54 19.07 -10.57 -15.34
CA ALA A 54 17.84 -10.65 -16.16
C ALA A 54 17.98 -11.61 -17.36
N GLU A 55 19.17 -11.64 -17.99
CA GLU A 55 19.47 -12.54 -19.11
C GLU A 55 19.44 -14.03 -18.70
N THR A 56 19.94 -14.34 -17.50
CA THR A 56 20.00 -15.72 -16.99
C THR A 56 18.74 -16.14 -16.23
N ASN A 57 18.02 -15.19 -15.62
CA ASN A 57 16.71 -15.40 -15.01
C ASN A 57 15.87 -14.09 -14.96
N PRO A 58 14.86 -13.94 -15.84
CA PRO A 58 13.99 -12.77 -15.87
C PRO A 58 13.29 -12.48 -14.54
N ALA A 59 13.03 -13.50 -13.70
CA ALA A 59 12.43 -13.28 -12.37
C ALA A 59 13.31 -12.41 -11.44
N LEU A 60 14.63 -12.44 -11.65
CA LEU A 60 15.60 -11.67 -10.86
C LEU A 60 15.88 -10.28 -11.46
N GLY A 61 15.46 -10.05 -12.71
CA GLY A 61 15.63 -8.78 -13.40
C GLY A 61 14.68 -7.69 -12.89
N PRO A 62 14.91 -6.42 -13.31
CA PRO A 62 14.04 -5.30 -12.94
C PRO A 62 12.63 -5.47 -13.51
N ASP A 63 11.63 -4.90 -12.83
CA ASP A 63 10.32 -4.70 -13.45
C ASP A 63 10.40 -3.57 -14.49
N LEU A 64 10.14 -3.91 -15.75
CA LEU A 64 10.22 -3.01 -16.90
C LEU A 64 8.84 -2.59 -17.41
N ASP A 65 7.77 -2.98 -16.72
CA ASP A 65 6.41 -2.65 -17.11
C ASP A 65 6.17 -1.13 -16.96
N SER A 66 5.32 -0.57 -17.83
CA SER A 66 4.96 0.84 -17.79
C SER A 66 3.68 1.07 -16.98
N PRO A 67 3.53 2.23 -16.31
CA PRO A 67 2.31 2.55 -15.58
C PRO A 67 1.11 2.69 -16.52
N TYR A 68 -0.05 2.21 -16.07
CA TYR A 68 -1.32 2.35 -16.76
C TYR A 68 -1.80 3.81 -16.78
N GLY A 69 -2.48 4.23 -17.85
CA GLY A 69 -3.14 5.53 -17.93
C GLY A 69 -2.33 6.68 -18.54
N GLY A 70 -1.13 6.41 -19.06
CA GLY A 70 -0.36 7.37 -19.87
C GLY A 70 0.83 8.03 -19.16
N ALA A 71 1.44 9.01 -19.84
CA ALA A 71 2.63 9.71 -19.38
C ALA A 71 2.31 10.55 -18.13
N GLY A 72 3.07 10.33 -17.05
CA GLY A 72 2.95 11.06 -15.78
C GLY A 72 2.62 10.17 -14.59
N ASN A 73 1.91 9.06 -14.81
CA ASN A 73 1.62 8.08 -13.75
C ASN A 73 2.89 7.34 -13.33
N GLN A 74 2.87 6.79 -12.11
CA GLN A 74 3.97 6.04 -11.54
C GLN A 74 3.51 4.68 -11.00
N LEU A 75 4.48 3.78 -10.86
CA LEU A 75 4.31 2.47 -10.23
C LEU A 75 4.80 2.50 -8.78
N ALA A 76 4.15 1.73 -7.91
CA ALA A 76 4.60 1.40 -6.57
C ALA A 76 4.23 -0.07 -6.26
N GLN A 77 5.03 -0.76 -5.47
CA GLN A 77 4.78 -2.16 -5.11
C GLN A 77 4.94 -2.40 -3.61
N PHE A 78 3.95 -3.09 -3.04
CA PHE A 78 3.88 -3.34 -1.60
C PHE A 78 3.47 -4.80 -1.31
N GLY A 79 4.27 -5.51 -0.52
CA GLY A 79 3.92 -6.80 0.09
C GLY A 79 3.56 -6.61 1.55
N ALA A 80 2.37 -7.02 1.97
CA ALA A 80 1.84 -6.72 3.32
C ALA A 80 0.94 -7.85 3.86
N GLY A 81 1.32 -9.11 3.59
CA GLY A 81 0.49 -10.29 3.84
C GLY A 81 -0.45 -10.59 2.67
N CYS A 82 -1.61 -11.20 2.95
CA CYS A 82 -2.61 -11.54 1.92
C CYS A 82 -2.98 -10.32 1.07
N PHE A 83 -2.62 -10.38 -0.21
CA PHE A 83 -2.74 -9.26 -1.14
C PHE A 83 -4.17 -8.77 -1.40
N TRP A 84 -5.21 -9.57 -1.11
CA TRP A 84 -6.61 -9.22 -1.41
C TRP A 84 -7.10 -8.03 -0.58
N SER A 85 -6.78 -8.05 0.72
CA SER A 85 -7.18 -6.97 1.61
C SER A 85 -6.36 -5.71 1.39
N VAL A 86 -5.09 -5.89 1.01
CA VAL A 86 -4.14 -4.82 0.73
C VAL A 86 -4.52 -4.13 -0.59
N GLU A 87 -4.90 -4.90 -1.61
CA GLU A 87 -5.38 -4.38 -2.88
C GLU A 87 -6.57 -3.47 -2.67
N LEU A 88 -7.60 -3.95 -1.96
CA LEU A 88 -8.80 -3.16 -1.70
C LEU A 88 -8.50 -1.86 -0.94
N ALA A 89 -7.50 -1.87 -0.04
CA ALA A 89 -7.07 -0.66 0.65
C ALA A 89 -6.51 0.38 -0.35
N PHE A 90 -5.66 -0.04 -1.29
CA PHE A 90 -5.12 0.84 -2.32
C PHE A 90 -6.17 1.25 -3.36
N GLN A 91 -7.11 0.37 -3.71
CA GLN A 91 -8.21 0.71 -4.62
C GLN A 91 -9.02 1.91 -4.13
N ARG A 92 -9.10 2.14 -2.82
CA ARG A 92 -9.85 3.24 -2.21
C ARG A 92 -9.09 4.56 -2.12
N VAL A 93 -7.81 4.58 -2.48
CA VAL A 93 -6.98 5.79 -2.40
C VAL A 93 -7.25 6.70 -3.58
N GLU A 94 -7.55 7.98 -3.31
CA GLU A 94 -7.66 9.01 -4.34
C GLU A 94 -6.35 9.14 -5.11
N GLY A 95 -6.43 9.27 -6.44
CA GLY A 95 -5.27 9.30 -7.33
C GLY A 95 -4.65 7.95 -7.68
N VAL A 96 -5.06 6.84 -7.03
CA VAL A 96 -4.76 5.50 -7.56
C VAL A 96 -5.66 5.22 -8.76
N VAL A 97 -5.08 4.94 -9.92
CA VAL A 97 -5.81 4.75 -11.17
C VAL A 97 -6.04 3.26 -11.50
N LYS A 98 -5.17 2.37 -11.02
CA LYS A 98 -5.29 0.92 -11.19
C LYS A 98 -4.52 0.20 -10.08
N THR A 99 -5.02 -0.97 -9.68
CA THR A 99 -4.29 -1.93 -8.85
C THR A 99 -4.19 -3.27 -9.57
N GLU A 100 -3.14 -4.01 -9.28
CA GLU A 100 -2.96 -5.40 -9.70
C GLU A 100 -2.33 -6.18 -8.55
N VAL A 101 -2.76 -7.43 -8.36
CA VAL A 101 -2.09 -8.35 -7.42
C VAL A 101 -1.19 -9.33 -8.17
N GLY A 102 -0.11 -9.76 -7.53
CA GLY A 102 0.86 -10.63 -8.17
C GLY A 102 2.01 -11.06 -7.29
N TYR A 103 3.03 -11.58 -7.96
CA TYR A 103 4.19 -12.24 -7.35
C TYR A 103 5.48 -11.58 -7.84
N THR A 104 6.40 -11.27 -6.92
CA THR A 104 7.72 -10.70 -7.24
C THR A 104 8.76 -11.08 -6.18
N GLN A 105 10.00 -10.67 -6.35
CA GLN A 105 11.14 -10.91 -5.46
C GLN A 105 11.54 -12.38 -5.24
N GLY A 106 10.91 -13.31 -5.95
CA GLY A 106 11.31 -14.70 -6.03
C GLY A 106 12.24 -14.96 -7.22
N HIS A 107 12.63 -16.22 -7.37
CA HIS A 107 13.50 -16.67 -8.47
C HIS A 107 12.75 -17.55 -9.47
N PHE A 108 11.52 -17.97 -9.17
CA PHE A 108 10.75 -18.85 -10.05
C PHE A 108 10.18 -18.06 -11.22
N ARG A 109 10.22 -18.62 -12.43
CA ARG A 109 9.69 -17.95 -13.63
C ARG A 109 8.22 -18.30 -13.81
N ASN A 110 7.39 -17.31 -14.13
CA ASN A 110 5.95 -17.48 -14.37
C ASN A 110 5.26 -18.34 -13.30
N PRO A 111 5.41 -18.01 -12.00
CA PRO A 111 4.82 -18.79 -10.92
C PRO A 111 3.29 -18.77 -11.00
N THR A 112 2.64 -19.90 -10.72
CA THR A 112 1.21 -19.95 -10.39
C THR A 112 0.99 -19.69 -8.90
N TYR A 113 -0.23 -19.36 -8.49
CA TYR A 113 -0.58 -19.27 -7.07
C TYR A 113 -0.18 -20.54 -6.30
N LYS A 114 -0.42 -21.72 -6.89
CA LYS A 114 -0.06 -23.01 -6.28
C LYS A 114 1.45 -23.15 -6.04
N ASP A 115 2.26 -22.67 -6.98
CA ASP A 115 3.72 -22.67 -6.82
C ASP A 115 4.13 -21.76 -5.67
N VAL A 116 3.54 -20.57 -5.57
CA VAL A 116 3.83 -19.61 -4.50
C VAL A 116 3.40 -20.16 -3.13
N CYS A 117 2.22 -20.78 -3.03
CA CYS A 117 1.76 -21.41 -1.80
C CYS A 117 2.66 -22.57 -1.33
N SER A 118 3.45 -23.17 -2.22
CA SER A 118 4.43 -24.20 -1.82
C SER A 118 5.59 -23.64 -1.00
N GLY A 119 5.81 -22.32 -1.03
CA GLY A 119 6.93 -21.63 -0.37
C GLY A 119 8.28 -21.77 -1.07
N GLN A 120 8.38 -22.55 -2.15
CA GLN A 120 9.65 -22.88 -2.81
C GLN A 120 10.11 -21.83 -3.84
N THR A 121 9.24 -20.89 -4.20
CA THR A 121 9.53 -19.94 -5.29
C THR A 121 10.30 -18.70 -4.84
N GLY A 122 10.30 -18.43 -3.53
CA GLY A 122 10.81 -17.20 -2.93
C GLY A 122 9.96 -15.96 -3.21
N HIS A 123 8.85 -16.07 -3.94
CA HIS A 123 8.01 -14.91 -4.25
C HIS A 123 7.31 -14.36 -3.01
N SER A 124 7.07 -13.06 -3.01
CA SER A 124 6.10 -12.40 -2.14
C SER A 124 4.80 -12.19 -2.90
N GLU A 125 3.66 -12.34 -2.22
CA GLU A 125 2.41 -11.69 -2.63
C GLU A 125 2.57 -10.17 -2.49
N VAL A 126 2.22 -9.44 -3.54
CA VAL A 126 2.29 -7.98 -3.56
C VAL A 126 1.10 -7.38 -4.30
N VAL A 127 0.84 -6.12 -4.00
CA VAL A 127 0.01 -5.23 -4.80
C VAL A 127 0.91 -4.29 -5.59
N ARG A 128 0.73 -4.25 -6.91
CA ARG A 128 1.23 -3.19 -7.78
C ARG A 128 0.18 -2.10 -7.91
N VAL A 129 0.58 -0.87 -7.60
CA VAL A 129 -0.27 0.31 -7.61
C VAL A 129 0.17 1.23 -8.74
N HIS A 130 -0.77 1.59 -9.60
CA HIS A 130 -0.59 2.65 -10.58
C HIS A 130 -1.26 3.91 -10.03
N PHE A 131 -0.52 5.00 -9.90
CA PHE A 131 -1.04 6.22 -9.31
C PHE A 131 -0.60 7.47 -10.08
N ASP A 132 -1.44 8.49 -10.02
CA ASP A 132 -1.12 9.83 -10.50
C ASP A 132 -0.42 10.62 -9.37
N PRO A 133 0.89 10.93 -9.51
CA PRO A 133 1.63 11.67 -8.50
C PRO A 133 1.14 13.12 -8.30
N ALA A 134 0.34 13.67 -9.23
CA ALA A 134 -0.28 14.99 -9.07
C ALA A 134 -1.48 14.98 -8.10
N VAL A 135 -2.08 13.80 -7.89
CA VAL A 135 -3.24 13.62 -7.00
C VAL A 135 -2.87 12.85 -5.73
N CYS A 136 -2.01 11.84 -5.84
CA CYS A 136 -1.59 10.97 -4.75
C CYS A 136 -0.07 10.96 -4.59
N SER A 137 0.43 11.33 -3.40
CA SER A 137 1.87 11.24 -3.14
C SER A 137 2.29 9.80 -2.82
N TYR A 138 3.55 9.45 -3.10
CA TYR A 138 4.10 8.16 -2.66
C TYR A 138 4.05 7.99 -1.13
N SER A 139 4.22 9.07 -0.36
CA SER A 139 4.08 9.07 1.09
C SER A 139 2.65 8.72 1.55
N THR A 140 1.64 9.10 0.78
CA THR A 140 0.24 8.69 1.02
C THR A 140 0.09 7.18 0.88
N LEU A 141 0.71 6.58 -0.14
CA LEU A 141 0.71 5.12 -0.32
C LEU A 141 1.46 4.40 0.81
N LEU A 142 2.58 4.96 1.27
CA LEU A 142 3.33 4.44 2.43
C LEU A 142 2.49 4.49 3.71
N ALA A 143 1.74 5.56 3.94
CA ALA A 143 0.84 5.64 5.10
C ALA A 143 -0.24 4.55 5.08
N VAL A 144 -0.82 4.27 3.90
CA VAL A 144 -1.78 3.16 3.71
C VAL A 144 -1.11 1.82 3.98
N PHE A 145 0.10 1.61 3.46
CA PHE A 145 0.89 0.40 3.70
C PHE A 145 1.13 0.15 5.19
N TRP A 146 1.67 1.13 5.92
CA TRP A 146 1.96 1.00 7.36
C TRP A 146 0.70 0.86 8.22
N GLY A 147 -0.45 1.39 7.77
CA GLY A 147 -1.72 1.25 8.47
C GLY A 147 -2.42 -0.10 8.24
N LYS A 148 -1.98 -0.90 7.26
CA LYS A 148 -2.72 -2.08 6.80
C LYS A 148 -2.27 -3.41 7.39
N HIS A 149 -1.07 -3.48 7.95
CA HIS A 149 -0.46 -4.76 8.34
C HIS A 149 0.48 -4.58 9.55
N ASP A 150 0.82 -5.69 10.22
CA ASP A 150 1.91 -5.72 11.21
C ASP A 150 3.27 -5.85 10.50
N PRO A 151 4.17 -4.85 10.56
CA PRO A 151 5.45 -4.87 9.88
C PRO A 151 6.58 -5.53 10.69
N THR A 152 6.28 -6.15 11.83
CA THR A 152 7.29 -6.70 12.77
C THR A 152 7.43 -8.22 12.70
N THR A 153 6.53 -8.89 11.97
CA THR A 153 6.48 -10.35 11.86
C THR A 153 7.19 -10.84 10.59
N VAL A 154 8.32 -11.53 10.77
CA VAL A 154 9.08 -12.10 9.65
C VAL A 154 8.27 -13.21 8.99
N ASN A 155 8.09 -13.14 7.65
CA ASN A 155 7.44 -14.18 6.84
C ASN A 155 6.07 -14.61 7.39
N ARG A 156 5.30 -13.65 7.91
CA ARG A 156 3.98 -13.87 8.49
C ARG A 156 3.17 -12.59 8.49
N GLN A 157 1.86 -12.71 8.29
CA GLN A 157 0.89 -11.67 8.61
C GLN A 157 -0.33 -12.29 9.28
N GLY A 158 -0.55 -12.00 10.56
CA GLY A 158 -1.59 -12.66 11.35
C GLY A 158 -1.47 -14.19 11.29
N ASN A 159 -2.51 -14.86 10.77
CA ASN A 159 -2.55 -16.32 10.61
C ASN A 159 -1.90 -16.82 9.31
N ASP A 160 -1.55 -15.92 8.39
CA ASP A 160 -0.93 -16.27 7.12
C ASP A 160 0.58 -16.41 7.32
N VAL A 161 1.10 -17.63 7.26
CA VAL A 161 2.50 -17.96 7.53
C VAL A 161 3.21 -18.42 6.26
N GLY A 162 4.37 -17.82 5.98
CA GLY A 162 5.19 -18.15 4.84
C GLY A 162 5.92 -16.92 4.28
N THR A 163 7.02 -17.16 3.57
CA THR A 163 7.81 -16.10 2.92
C THR A 163 6.97 -15.28 1.96
N GLN A 164 5.94 -15.86 1.35
CA GLN A 164 5.01 -15.19 0.47
C GLN A 164 4.19 -14.09 1.14
N TYR A 165 4.08 -14.07 2.46
CA TYR A 165 3.31 -13.07 3.22
C TYR A 165 4.18 -12.02 3.90
N ARG A 166 5.47 -11.94 3.54
CA ARG A 166 6.40 -11.00 4.15
C ARG A 166 6.03 -9.53 3.87
N SER A 167 6.46 -8.65 4.77
CA SER A 167 6.36 -7.21 4.59
C SER A 167 7.49 -6.72 3.68
N GLY A 168 7.14 -5.97 2.62
CA GLY A 168 8.12 -5.46 1.66
C GLY A 168 7.65 -4.22 0.91
N ILE A 169 8.57 -3.29 0.67
CA ILE A 169 8.38 -2.10 -0.18
C ILE A 169 9.34 -2.24 -1.35
N TYR A 170 8.80 -2.29 -2.57
CA TYR A 170 9.57 -2.49 -3.78
C TYR A 170 9.54 -1.25 -4.67
N TYR A 171 10.68 -0.56 -4.74
CA TYR A 171 10.75 0.78 -5.32
C TYR A 171 11.21 0.76 -6.78
N TYR A 172 10.68 1.69 -7.58
CA TYR A 172 11.02 1.85 -9.01
C TYR A 172 12.09 2.93 -9.25
N ASN A 173 12.34 3.80 -8.28
CA ASN A 173 13.36 4.86 -8.39
C ASN A 173 13.93 5.24 -7.01
N GLU A 174 15.02 6.01 -7.01
CA GLU A 174 15.72 6.40 -5.79
C GLU A 174 14.92 7.35 -4.90
N ALA A 175 14.02 8.17 -5.47
CA ALA A 175 13.14 9.02 -4.68
C ALA A 175 12.17 8.18 -3.83
N GLN A 176 11.59 7.13 -4.41
CA GLN A 176 10.79 6.15 -3.67
C GLN A 176 11.63 5.39 -2.63
N ALA A 177 12.86 5.00 -2.95
CA ALA A 177 13.75 4.33 -2.01
C ALA A 177 14.04 5.22 -0.78
N LYS A 178 14.31 6.51 -0.99
CA LYS A 178 14.53 7.49 0.07
C LYS A 178 13.28 7.66 0.95
N LEU A 179 12.13 7.92 0.34
CA LEU A 179 10.87 8.09 1.06
C LEU A 179 10.46 6.83 1.84
N ALA A 180 10.70 5.64 1.28
CA ALA A 180 10.42 4.38 1.95
C ALA A 180 11.27 4.23 3.22
N LYS A 181 12.58 4.49 3.15
CA LYS A 181 13.50 4.45 4.30
C LYS A 181 13.12 5.46 5.37
N GLU A 182 12.86 6.71 4.98
CA GLU A 182 12.41 7.77 5.90
C GLU A 182 11.10 7.37 6.60
N SER A 183 10.15 6.79 5.86
CA SER A 183 8.88 6.34 6.44
C SER A 183 9.04 5.16 7.40
N LEU A 184 10.00 4.26 7.14
CA LEU A 184 10.33 3.15 8.04
C LEU A 184 10.93 3.68 9.34
N GLU A 185 11.89 4.61 9.24
CA GLU A 185 12.51 5.23 10.41
C GLU A 185 11.49 5.97 11.28
N GLU A 186 10.55 6.69 10.65
CA GLU A 186 9.45 7.33 11.38
C GLU A 186 8.54 6.31 12.04
N LYS A 187 8.12 5.27 11.29
CA LYS A 187 7.23 4.24 11.84
C LYS A 187 7.89 3.44 12.98
N GLN A 188 9.19 3.21 12.90
CA GLN A 188 9.95 2.50 13.93
C GLN A 188 9.95 3.26 15.28
N LYS A 189 9.77 4.60 15.29
CA LYS A 189 9.63 5.37 16.53
C LYS A 189 8.32 5.09 17.26
N GLU A 190 7.28 4.68 16.53
CA GLU A 190 5.96 4.36 17.08
C GLU A 190 5.86 2.91 17.59
N ILE A 191 6.77 2.03 17.16
CA ILE A 191 6.71 0.59 17.43
C ILE A 191 7.97 0.15 18.17
N THR A 192 7.80 -0.45 19.36
CA THR A 192 8.94 -0.97 20.14
C THR A 192 9.62 -2.16 19.47
N ALA A 193 8.83 -3.05 18.84
CA ALA A 193 9.36 -4.19 18.11
C ALA A 193 10.05 -3.72 16.82
N LYS A 194 11.14 -4.41 16.45
CA LYS A 194 11.90 -4.10 15.25
C LYS A 194 11.05 -4.37 14.01
N ILE A 195 10.94 -3.38 13.13
CA ILE A 195 10.34 -3.52 11.81
C ILE A 195 11.25 -4.41 10.95
N VAL A 196 10.63 -5.37 10.26
CA VAL A 196 11.31 -6.36 9.41
C VAL A 196 10.98 -6.18 7.93
N THR A 197 10.27 -5.12 7.58
CA THR A 197 9.96 -4.75 6.20
C THR A 197 11.23 -4.63 5.36
N GLU A 198 11.31 -5.39 4.28
CA GLU A 198 12.40 -5.23 3.31
C GLU A 198 12.14 -4.05 2.38
N ILE A 199 13.19 -3.30 2.03
CA ILE A 199 13.11 -2.18 1.07
C ILE A 199 14.11 -2.46 -0.05
N LEU A 200 13.61 -2.91 -1.20
CA LEU A 200 14.44 -3.40 -2.32
C LEU A 200 13.98 -2.81 -3.66
N PRO A 201 14.84 -2.81 -4.70
CA PRO A 201 14.39 -2.46 -6.05
C PRO A 201 13.27 -3.39 -6.53
N ALA A 202 12.30 -2.86 -7.26
CA ALA A 202 11.25 -3.64 -7.91
C ALA A 202 11.85 -4.60 -8.94
N ARG A 203 11.66 -5.91 -8.70
CA ARG A 203 11.99 -6.99 -9.64
C ARG A 203 10.76 -7.39 -10.44
N LYS A 204 10.99 -8.17 -11.50
CA LYS A 204 9.95 -8.62 -12.42
C LYS A 204 8.69 -9.04 -11.69
N PHE A 205 7.60 -8.38 -12.06
CA PHE A 205 6.28 -8.66 -11.54
C PHE A 205 5.59 -9.70 -12.42
N TYR A 206 5.03 -10.72 -11.78
CA TYR A 206 4.14 -11.69 -12.41
C TYR A 206 2.74 -11.42 -11.91
N VAL A 207 1.85 -10.99 -12.80
CA VAL A 207 0.44 -10.78 -12.50
C VAL A 207 -0.17 -12.10 -12.03
N ALA A 208 -0.86 -12.10 -10.89
CA ALA A 208 -1.59 -13.28 -10.41
C ALA A 208 -2.82 -13.55 -11.28
N GLU A 209 -3.37 -14.75 -11.19
CA GLU A 209 -4.54 -15.18 -11.95
C GLU A 209 -5.75 -14.24 -11.75
N GLU A 210 -6.60 -14.12 -12.78
CA GLU A 210 -7.72 -13.16 -12.81
C GLU A 210 -8.69 -13.29 -11.62
N TYR A 211 -8.83 -14.49 -11.06
CA TYR A 211 -9.68 -14.70 -9.90
C TYR A 211 -9.13 -14.07 -8.61
N HIS A 212 -7.82 -13.74 -8.56
CA HIS A 212 -7.23 -12.98 -7.45
C HIS A 212 -7.41 -11.47 -7.60
N GLN A 213 -7.54 -10.97 -8.83
CA GLN A 213 -7.65 -9.54 -9.12
C GLN A 213 -8.96 -8.98 -8.57
N GLN A 214 -8.91 -7.92 -7.76
CA GLN A 214 -10.08 -7.26 -7.17
C GLN A 214 -11.01 -8.23 -6.42
N TYR A 215 -10.43 -9.26 -5.79
CA TYR A 215 -11.16 -10.39 -5.21
C TYR A 215 -12.29 -9.96 -4.26
N LEU A 216 -12.02 -9.04 -3.33
CA LEU A 216 -12.99 -8.58 -2.34
C LEU A 216 -14.07 -7.66 -2.92
N GLU A 217 -13.75 -6.89 -3.96
CA GLU A 217 -14.73 -6.09 -4.69
C GLU A 217 -15.68 -7.00 -5.49
N LYS A 218 -15.16 -8.10 -6.04
CA LYS A 218 -15.93 -9.12 -6.76
C LYS A 218 -16.82 -9.98 -5.85
N GLY A 219 -16.62 -9.93 -4.52
CA GLY A 219 -17.45 -10.62 -3.52
C GLY A 219 -16.70 -11.57 -2.61
N GLY A 220 -15.41 -11.80 -2.86
CA GLY A 220 -14.59 -12.75 -2.12
C GLY A 220 -15.22 -14.15 -2.05
N ARG A 221 -14.87 -14.91 -1.01
CA ARG A 221 -15.32 -16.30 -0.83
C ARG A 221 -16.84 -16.43 -0.66
N ASN A 222 -17.45 -15.47 0.02
CA ASN A 222 -18.84 -15.55 0.48
C ASN A 222 -19.82 -14.76 -0.40
N GLY A 223 -19.35 -14.13 -1.48
CA GLY A 223 -20.16 -13.26 -2.34
C GLY A 223 -20.46 -11.86 -1.75
N ASN A 224 -19.93 -11.55 -0.57
CA ASN A 224 -20.11 -10.27 0.11
C ASN A 224 -19.15 -9.21 -0.45
N LYS A 225 -19.61 -8.45 -1.44
CA LYS A 225 -18.82 -7.38 -2.08
C LYS A 225 -18.47 -6.28 -1.08
N GLN A 226 -17.21 -5.86 -1.12
CA GLN A 226 -16.74 -4.70 -0.38
C GLN A 226 -16.45 -3.56 -1.34
N SER A 227 -16.94 -2.36 -1.00
CA SER A 227 -16.83 -1.19 -1.87
C SER A 227 -15.35 -0.81 -2.10
N ALA A 228 -14.96 -0.67 -3.37
CA ALA A 228 -13.68 -0.12 -3.79
C ALA A 228 -13.75 1.40 -4.08
N ARG A 229 -14.89 2.04 -3.78
CA ARG A 229 -15.09 3.48 -4.00
C ARG A 229 -13.98 4.28 -3.31
N LYS A 230 -13.45 5.29 -4.01
CA LYS A 230 -12.45 6.20 -3.47
C LYS A 230 -12.93 6.87 -2.18
N GLY A 231 -12.04 6.97 -1.20
CA GLY A 231 -12.33 7.47 0.15
C GLY A 231 -13.22 6.57 1.01
N CYS A 232 -13.55 5.35 0.57
CA CYS A 232 -14.32 4.42 1.39
C CYS A 232 -13.51 3.97 2.62
N ASN A 233 -14.06 4.16 3.81
CA ASN A 233 -13.42 3.82 5.09
C ASN A 233 -14.09 2.62 5.79
N ASP A 234 -14.97 1.89 5.10
CA ASP A 234 -15.60 0.70 5.65
C ASP A 234 -14.54 -0.34 6.03
N PRO A 235 -14.68 -1.05 7.17
CA PRO A 235 -13.73 -2.08 7.55
C PRO A 235 -13.52 -3.13 6.45
N ILE A 236 -12.26 -3.43 6.12
CA ILE A 236 -11.92 -4.45 5.12
C ILE A 236 -11.79 -5.81 5.80
N ARG A 237 -12.53 -6.80 5.30
CA ARG A 237 -12.54 -8.18 5.83
C ARG A 237 -12.06 -9.16 4.77
N CYS A 238 -10.95 -9.86 5.03
CA CYS A 238 -10.39 -10.79 4.05
C CYS A 238 -11.07 -12.18 4.11
N TYR A 239 -11.22 -12.71 5.32
CA TYR A 239 -11.65 -14.10 5.54
C TYR A 239 -13.06 -14.25 6.18
N GLY A 240 -13.78 -13.13 6.36
CA GLY A 240 -15.10 -13.08 7.02
C GLY A 240 -15.13 -12.14 8.22
#